data_AF-A0A9W6LUV2-F1
#
_entry.id   AF-A0A9W6LUV2-F1
#
_cell.length_a   1.000
_cell.length_b   1.000
_cell.length_c   1.000
_cell.angle_alpha   90.00
_cell.angle_beta   90.00
_cell.angle_gamma   90.00
#
_symmetry.space_group_name_H-M   'P 1'
#
loop_
_entity.id
_entity.type
_entity.pdbx_description
1 polymer ?
#
loop_
_entity_poly.entity_id
_entity_poly.type
_entity_poly.pdbx_seq_one_letter_code
_entity_poly.pdbx_strand_id
1 'polypeptide(L)'
;MSTVIEVEGETFQVDTREQPGGQRCVDFRWLTGPADGTYGFTVSGLPLDRIEEEAARFVRAFFAEDGIGPADFPDFVAGRA
;
A
#
# COMPACT_ATOMS: atom_id res chain seq x y z
N MET A 1 -4.25 12.20 9.49
CA MET A 1 -5.57 12.03 8.81
C MET A 1 -5.57 10.62 8.27
N SER A 2 -6.65 9.86 8.50
CA SER A 2 -6.81 8.49 8.01
C SER A 2 -7.87 8.47 6.91
N THR A 3 -7.55 7.89 5.76
CA THR A 3 -8.49 7.71 4.63
C THR A 3 -8.39 6.30 4.09
N VAL A 4 -9.45 5.81 3.46
CA VAL A 4 -9.45 4.52 2.78
C VAL A 4 -9.54 4.77 1.29
N ILE A 5 -8.69 4.09 0.52
CA ILE A 5 -8.66 4.15 -0.93
C ILE A 5 -8.78 2.74 -1.51
N GLU A 6 -9.35 2.65 -2.71
CA GLU A 6 -9.43 1.41 -3.50
C GLU A 6 -8.62 1.61 -4.77
N VAL A 7 -7.70 0.68 -5.04
CA VAL A 7 -6.74 0.78 -6.14
C VAL A 7 -6.57 -0.61 -6.77
N GLU A 8 -6.89 -0.75 -8.05
CA GLU A 8 -6.79 -2.02 -8.79
C GLU A 8 -7.55 -3.20 -8.14
N GLY A 9 -8.67 -2.92 -7.45
CA GLY A 9 -9.46 -3.91 -6.72
C GLY A 9 -8.96 -4.20 -5.30
N GLU A 10 -7.92 -3.49 -4.86
CA GLU A 10 -7.29 -3.65 -3.56
C GLU A 10 -7.57 -2.45 -2.65
N THR A 11 -7.85 -2.69 -1.38
CA THR A 11 -8.21 -1.65 -0.41
C THR A 11 -7.04 -1.32 0.51
N PHE A 12 -6.70 -0.03 0.61
CA PHE A 12 -5.68 0.47 1.51
C PHE A 12 -6.26 1.46 2.52
N GLN A 13 -5.91 1.30 3.79
CA GLN A 13 -5.99 2.39 4.75
C GLN A 13 -4.71 3.22 4.67
N VAL A 14 -4.87 4.52 4.52
CA VAL A 14 -3.78 5.48 4.33
C VAL A 14 -3.80 6.49 5.48
N ASP A 15 -2.72 6.50 6.24
CA ASP A 15 -2.53 7.38 7.38
C ASP A 15 -1.41 8.38 7.09
N THR A 16 -1.77 9.66 7.07
CA THR A 16 -0.78 10.75 6.97
C THR A 16 -0.33 11.19 8.35
N ARG A 17 0.99 11.14 8.59
CA ARG A 17 1.66 11.61 9.81
C ARG A 17 2.77 12.61 9.50
N GLU A 18 2.98 13.56 10.41
CA GLU A 18 4.11 14.50 10.33
C GLU A 18 5.21 14.02 11.28
N GLN A 19 6.43 13.88 10.76
CA GLN A 19 7.60 13.47 11.53
C GLN A 19 8.24 14.66 12.24
N PRO A 20 9.00 14.40 13.33
CA PRO A 20 9.85 15.41 13.94
C PRO A 20 10.84 15.94 12.89
N GLY A 21 10.69 17.20 12.49
CA GLY A 21 11.42 17.80 11.36
C GLY A 21 10.54 18.32 10.23
N GLY A 22 9.21 18.14 10.33
CA GLY A 22 8.25 18.68 9.36
C GLY A 22 8.09 17.84 8.10
N GLN A 23 8.84 16.73 7.99
CA GLN A 23 8.67 15.78 6.89
C GLN A 23 7.37 15.00 7.08
N ARG A 24 6.55 14.94 6.03
CA ARG A 24 5.33 14.16 6.03
C ARG A 24 5.61 12.73 5.60
N CYS A 25 5.04 11.77 6.32
CA CYS A 25 4.99 10.37 5.94
C CYS A 25 3.55 9.94 5.69
N VAL A 26 3.41 9.02 4.76
CA VAL A 26 2.16 8.36 4.42
C VAL A 26 2.36 6.88 4.69
N ASP A 27 1.63 6.35 5.65
CA ASP A 27 1.62 4.93 5.98
C ASP A 27 0.45 4.27 5.26
N PHE A 28 0.74 3.23 4.49
CA PHE A 28 -0.24 2.43 3.75
C PHE A 28 -0.38 1.09 4.44
N ARG A 29 -1.62 0.71 4.74
CA ARG A 29 -1.98 -0.60 5.28
C ARG A 29 -2.92 -1.29 4.31
N TRP A 30 -2.52 -2.44 3.80
CA TRP A 30 -3.25 -3.17 2.76
C TRP A 30 -4.29 -4.09 3.37
N LEU A 31 -5.56 -3.68 3.36
CA LEU A 31 -6.66 -4.35 4.06
C LEU A 31 -7.14 -5.63 3.37
N THR A 32 -7.16 -5.66 2.04
CA THR A 32 -7.49 -6.84 1.23
C THR A 32 -6.27 -7.66 0.83
N GLY A 33 -5.09 -7.19 1.25
CA GLY A 33 -3.80 -7.79 0.95
C GLY A 33 -3.49 -8.99 1.84
N PRO A 34 -2.26 -9.50 1.74
CA PRO A 34 -1.82 -10.60 2.59
C PRO A 34 -1.74 -10.17 4.07
N ALA A 35 -1.63 -11.18 4.94
CA ALA A 35 -1.44 -11.00 6.39
C ALA A 35 -2.54 -10.17 7.08
N ASP A 36 -3.80 -10.37 6.68
CA ASP A 36 -5.00 -9.87 7.38
C ASP A 36 -4.96 -8.36 7.70
N GLY A 37 -4.51 -7.54 6.74
CA GLY A 37 -4.46 -6.09 6.95
C GLY A 37 -3.27 -5.61 7.79
N THR A 38 -2.28 -6.44 8.08
CA THR A 38 -1.07 -6.03 8.82
C THR A 38 0.10 -5.70 7.90
N TYR A 39 0.04 -6.09 6.63
CA TYR A 39 1.04 -5.78 5.62
C TYR A 39 0.80 -4.41 4.99
N GLY A 40 1.88 -3.77 4.55
CA GLY A 40 1.84 -2.40 4.07
C GLY A 40 3.23 -1.80 3.90
N PHE A 41 3.27 -0.50 3.65
CA PHE A 41 4.51 0.23 3.42
C PHE A 41 4.38 1.69 3.84
N THR A 42 5.49 2.36 4.09
CA THR A 42 5.53 3.78 4.43
C THR A 42 6.32 4.54 3.39
N VAL A 43 5.78 5.68 2.93
CA VAL A 43 6.48 6.60 2.03
C VAL A 43 6.65 7.95 2.70
N SER A 44 7.87 8.46 2.72
CA SER A 44 8.20 9.78 3.26
C SER A 44 8.36 10.78 2.11
N GLY A 45 7.81 11.98 2.27
CA GLY A 45 7.91 13.05 1.26
C GLY A 45 6.96 12.90 0.06
N LEU A 46 5.97 12.01 0.15
CA LEU A 46 4.99 11.81 -0.91
C LEU A 46 4.00 13.00 -0.98
N PRO A 47 3.78 13.61 -2.16
CA PRO A 47 2.68 14.53 -2.39
C PRO A 47 1.33 13.82 -2.20
N LEU A 48 0.37 14.44 -1.50
CA LEU A 48 -0.90 13.80 -1.17
C LEU A 48 -1.74 13.45 -2.43
N ASP A 49 -1.55 14.19 -3.52
CA ASP A 49 -2.19 13.96 -4.83
C ASP A 49 -1.61 12.74 -5.57
N ARG A 50 -0.52 12.14 -5.08
CA ARG A 50 0.14 10.96 -5.66
C ARG A 50 -0.06 9.67 -4.86
N ILE A 51 -0.89 9.71 -3.82
CA ILE A 51 -1.15 8.56 -2.94
C ILE A 51 -1.68 7.36 -3.72
N GLU A 52 -2.71 7.55 -4.56
CA GLU A 52 -3.32 6.46 -5.32
C GLU A 52 -2.36 5.86 -6.36
N GLU A 53 -1.55 6.70 -7.01
CA GLU A 53 -0.55 6.24 -7.97
C GLU A 53 0.53 5.39 -7.32
N GLU A 54 1.01 5.80 -6.14
CA GLU A 54 2.02 5.05 -5.39
C GLU A 54 1.46 3.72 -4.88
N ALA A 55 0.22 3.70 -4.39
CA ALA A 55 -0.47 2.45 -4.04
C ALA A 55 -0.64 1.53 -5.26
N ALA A 56 -1.01 2.07 -6.43
CA ALA A 56 -1.14 1.28 -7.66
C ALA A 56 0.20 0.68 -8.08
N ARG A 57 1.28 1.48 -7.99
CA ARG A 57 2.64 1.01 -8.27
C ARG A 57 3.03 -0.15 -7.36
N PHE A 58 2.71 -0.05 -6.08
CA PHE A 58 2.96 -1.11 -5.11
C PHE A 58 2.19 -2.39 -5.44
N VAL A 59 0.89 -2.30 -5.72
CA VAL A 59 0.05 -3.45 -6.11
C VAL A 59 0.62 -4.15 -7.35
N ARG A 60 0.96 -3.39 -8.39
CA ARG A 60 1.58 -3.93 -9.61
C ARG A 60 2.91 -4.61 -9.34
N ALA A 61 3.77 -4.00 -8.53
CA ALA A 61 5.07 -4.57 -8.17
C ALA A 61 4.92 -5.83 -7.29
N PHE A 62 3.89 -5.88 -6.46
CA PHE A 62 3.60 -7.05 -5.64
C PHE A 62 3.16 -8.25 -6.49
N PHE A 63 2.26 -8.04 -7.47
CA PHE A 63 1.75 -9.11 -8.34
C PHE A 63 2.57 -9.38 -9.61
N ALA A 64 3.70 -8.68 -9.82
CA ALA A 64 4.59 -8.97 -10.93
C ALA A 64 5.19 -10.39 -10.80
N GLU A 65 5.54 -11.02 -11.93
CA GLU A 65 6.09 -12.38 -11.97
C GLU A 65 7.36 -12.53 -11.12
N ASP A 66 8.25 -11.53 -11.16
CA ASP A 66 9.42 -11.38 -10.28
C ASP A 66 9.20 -10.34 -9.17
N GLY A 67 7.93 -10.17 -8.78
CA GLY A 67 7.48 -9.19 -7.80
C GLY A 67 7.75 -9.59 -6.36
N ILE A 68 7.31 -8.72 -5.44
CA ILE A 68 7.46 -8.94 -3.99
C ILE A 68 6.56 -10.09 -3.52
N GLY A 69 5.36 -10.20 -4.11
CA GLY A 69 4.32 -11.14 -3.67
C GLY A 69 4.73 -12.60 -3.74
N PRO A 70 5.23 -13.12 -4.88
CA PRO A 70 5.66 -14.52 -4.98
C PRO A 70 6.76 -14.91 -3.99
N ALA A 71 7.63 -13.96 -3.59
CA ALA A 71 8.71 -14.20 -2.64
C ALA A 71 8.24 -14.15 -1.17
N ASP A 72 7.45 -13.14 -0.81
CA ASP A 72 7.01 -12.91 0.57
C ASP A 72 5.75 -13.73 0.93
N PHE A 73 4.87 -13.97 -0.03
CA PHE A 73 3.56 -14.59 0.15
C PHE A 73 3.20 -15.52 -1.03
N PRO A 74 3.89 -16.67 -1.19
CA PRO A 74 3.71 -17.56 -2.35
C PRO A 74 2.29 -18.13 -2.50
N ASP A 75 1.56 -18.26 -1.39
CA ASP A 75 0.19 -18.80 -1.37
C ASP A 75 -0.90 -17.72 -1.47
N PHE A 76 -0.52 -16.44 -1.50
CA PHE A 76 -1.49 -15.35 -1.56
C PHE A 76 -2.02 -15.16 -2.97
N VAL A 77 -3.33 -15.38 -3.13
CA VAL A 77 -4.07 -15.08 -4.35
C VAL A 77 -4.97 -13.89 -4.04
N ALA A 78 -4.77 -12.79 -4.79
CA ALA A 78 -5.65 -11.63 -4.66
C ALA A 78 -7.10 -12.04 -4.90
N GLY A 79 -7.99 -11.60 -4.02
CA GLY A 79 -9.42 -11.67 -4.24
C GLY A 79 -9.86 -10.61 -5.25
N ARG A 80 -9.42 -10.74 -6.51
CA ARG A 80 -9.93 -9.89 -7.60
C ARG A 80 -11.39 -10.26 -7.81
N ALA A 81 -12.29 -9.38 -7.38
CA ALA A 81 -13.71 -9.44 -7.75
C ALA A 81 -13.91 -8.94 -9.19
#